data_AF-A0A2E0TRM6-F1
#
_entry.id   AF-A0A2E0TRM6-F1
#
_cell.length_a   1.000
_cell.length_b   1.000
_cell.length_c   1.000
_cell.angle_alpha   90.00
_cell.angle_beta   90.00
_cell.angle_gamma   90.00
#
_symmetry.space_group_name_H-M   'P 1'
#
loop_
_entity.id
_entity.type
_entity.pdbx_description
1 polymer ?
#
loop_
_entity_poly.entity_id
_entity_poly.type
_entity_poly.pdbx_seq_one_letter_code
_entity_poly.pdbx_strand_id
1 'polypeptide(L)'
;MAEVVWGDEIGGVRFGLRPPPGEVEAGGTIVVELLAQNRSKEPVQLFGFQSGYPRSLRVSPPKAHRPWIRVSFGDGNVLHPPEAFTRLLPGATVSTGLDLSWAFDRRGAGRWEVAFAYDAVRASGRLTAWSPEPSDDDAQDPAPRTGTMELLVTTAPALREAGIDEAAEAELDAALLSGAPGLVDRLRSYGPAGALFAARRVARVLSSGAESTVGWRALDALALLGDDGFDAVSGLGDQLPHARPAFDFAREWLAHRRGDPPRLEHLPFVSMLERVIEQPDQRGNLLLTWTAVDSEIHGTRRLQVFGNGERVVSGRLPGAPVASTRRSFLNAMQMQALVEALRYGAVWLLRPLRERGMPDEPRPTLEVQLALGEPFSRWVALWNGEWRLGPAQPLAELLDRLSRDASPDSMPPPA
;
A
#
# COMPACT_ATOMS: atom_id res chain seq x y z
N MET A 1 -31.38 -9.11 -9.97
CA MET A 1 -30.08 -8.55 -10.39
C MET A 1 -30.19 -7.04 -10.34
N ALA A 2 -29.19 -6.36 -9.78
CA ALA A 2 -29.21 -4.90 -9.76
C ALA A 2 -29.12 -4.32 -11.19
N GLU A 3 -29.84 -3.23 -11.44
CA GLU A 3 -29.90 -2.57 -12.73
C GLU A 3 -28.58 -1.82 -13.04
N VAL A 4 -28.20 -1.74 -14.31
CA VAL A 4 -27.02 -0.97 -14.73
C VAL A 4 -27.38 0.50 -14.81
N VAL A 5 -26.63 1.34 -14.10
CA VAL A 5 -26.73 2.79 -14.16
C VAL A 5 -25.83 3.29 -15.30
N TRP A 6 -26.41 3.43 -16.49
CA TRP A 6 -25.73 3.99 -17.66
C TRP A 6 -25.59 5.51 -17.55
N GLY A 7 -24.49 6.04 -18.08
CA GLY A 7 -24.35 7.47 -18.34
C GLY A 7 -24.56 7.82 -19.80
N ASP A 8 -24.21 9.06 -20.12
CA ASP A 8 -24.39 9.63 -21.44
C ASP A 8 -23.49 8.96 -22.49
N GLU A 9 -23.93 9.00 -23.74
CA GLU A 9 -23.15 8.54 -24.88
C GLU A 9 -22.26 9.67 -25.38
N ILE A 10 -20.94 9.45 -25.36
CA ILE A 10 -19.93 10.42 -25.81
C ILE A 10 -19.05 9.72 -26.84
N GLY A 11 -18.84 10.34 -28.01
CA GLY A 11 -18.00 9.75 -29.07
C GLY A 11 -18.43 8.33 -29.49
N GLY A 12 -19.74 8.03 -29.40
CA GLY A 12 -20.31 6.71 -29.69
C GLY A 12 -19.98 5.61 -28.66
N VAL A 13 -19.47 5.96 -27.49
CA VAL A 13 -19.23 5.03 -26.37
C VAL A 13 -20.00 5.53 -25.14
N ARG A 14 -20.55 4.60 -24.36
CA ARG A 14 -21.15 4.91 -23.05
C ARG A 14 -20.68 3.93 -22.00
N PHE A 15 -20.61 4.41 -20.76
CA PHE A 15 -20.22 3.62 -19.60
C PHE A 15 -21.40 3.39 -18.67
N GLY A 16 -21.40 2.28 -17.96
CA GLY A 16 -22.40 1.97 -16.94
C GLY A 16 -21.78 1.33 -15.70
N LEU A 17 -22.35 1.61 -14.53
CA LEU A 17 -22.00 0.91 -13.30
C LEU A 17 -23.13 -0.04 -12.91
N ARG A 18 -22.78 -1.24 -12.46
CA ARG A 18 -23.70 -2.16 -11.81
C ARG A 18 -23.24 -2.38 -10.37
N PRO A 19 -24.06 -2.03 -9.38
CA PRO A 19 -23.69 -2.26 -7.99
C PRO A 19 -23.70 -3.76 -7.67
N PRO A 20 -22.90 -4.19 -6.67
CA PRO A 20 -23.01 -5.54 -6.14
C PRO A 20 -24.44 -5.80 -5.60
N PRO A 21 -24.89 -7.06 -5.56
CA PRO A 21 -26.22 -7.38 -5.06
C PRO A 21 -26.32 -7.13 -3.56
N GLY A 22 -27.26 -6.28 -3.15
CA GLY A 22 -27.59 -6.05 -1.74
C GLY A 22 -26.64 -5.08 -1.03
N GLU A 23 -26.61 -5.19 0.29
CA GLU A 23 -25.73 -4.42 1.17
C GLU A 23 -24.31 -5.00 1.12
N VAL A 24 -23.29 -4.14 1.14
CA VAL A 24 -21.89 -4.56 1.21
C VAL A 24 -21.27 -4.15 2.52
N GLU A 25 -20.29 -4.92 2.99
CA GLU A 25 -19.68 -4.72 4.29
C GLU A 25 -18.45 -3.80 4.24
N ALA A 26 -18.35 -2.83 5.14
CA ALA A 26 -17.12 -2.05 5.36
C ALA A 26 -16.00 -2.96 5.90
N GLY A 27 -14.81 -2.90 5.31
CA GLY A 27 -13.78 -3.92 5.55
C GLY A 27 -13.93 -5.16 4.68
N GLY A 28 -15.05 -5.31 3.95
CA GLY A 28 -15.36 -6.42 3.05
C GLY A 28 -14.88 -6.20 1.61
N THR A 29 -14.96 -7.25 0.79
CA THR A 29 -14.68 -7.13 -0.65
C THR A 29 -15.82 -6.40 -1.36
N ILE A 30 -15.56 -5.19 -1.85
CA ILE A 30 -16.51 -4.34 -2.54
C ILE A 30 -16.06 -4.20 -4.00
N VAL A 31 -16.61 -5.06 -4.87
CA VAL A 31 -16.36 -4.99 -6.31
C VAL A 31 -17.61 -4.50 -7.00
N VAL A 32 -17.47 -3.40 -7.74
CA VAL A 32 -18.53 -2.81 -8.57
C VAL A 32 -18.21 -3.15 -10.01
N GLU A 33 -19.19 -3.57 -10.79
CA GLU A 33 -18.94 -3.87 -12.20
C GLU A 33 -19.07 -2.61 -13.04
N LEU A 34 -18.00 -2.29 -13.76
CA LEU A 34 -17.97 -1.25 -14.80
C LEU A 34 -18.21 -1.90 -16.15
N LEU A 35 -19.13 -1.33 -16.92
CA LEU A 35 -19.44 -1.71 -18.29
C LEU A 35 -19.07 -0.59 -19.25
N ALA A 36 -18.60 -0.97 -20.43
CA ALA A 36 -18.47 -0.07 -21.58
C ALA A 36 -19.21 -0.68 -22.77
N GLN A 37 -19.99 0.15 -23.46
CA GLN A 37 -20.68 -0.23 -24.68
C GLN A 37 -20.23 0.67 -25.83
N ASN A 38 -19.81 0.04 -26.93
CA ASN A 38 -19.53 0.74 -28.18
C ASN A 38 -20.80 0.77 -29.03
N ARG A 39 -21.34 1.97 -29.25
CA ARG A 39 -22.51 2.24 -30.10
C ARG A 39 -22.13 2.97 -31.39
N SER A 40 -20.85 3.25 -31.58
CA SER A 40 -20.32 3.78 -32.82
C SER A 40 -20.32 2.72 -33.93
N LYS A 41 -19.99 3.14 -35.15
CA LYS A 41 -19.88 2.26 -36.32
C LYS A 41 -18.50 1.61 -36.45
N GLU A 42 -17.52 2.03 -35.64
CA GLU A 42 -16.13 1.59 -35.73
C GLU A 42 -15.65 0.90 -34.45
N PRO A 43 -14.64 0.03 -34.51
CA PRO A 43 -14.04 -0.54 -33.31
C PRO A 43 -13.32 0.55 -32.50
N VAL A 44 -13.42 0.49 -31.17
CA VAL A 44 -12.70 1.39 -30.26
C VAL A 44 -11.70 0.61 -29.41
N GLN A 45 -10.63 1.28 -28.97
CA GLN A 45 -9.60 0.68 -28.11
C GLN A 45 -9.70 1.28 -26.70
N LEU A 46 -10.17 0.51 -25.73
CA LEU A 46 -10.44 1.00 -24.37
C LEU A 46 -9.43 0.45 -23.37
N PHE A 47 -8.80 1.35 -22.60
CA PHE A 47 -8.02 0.99 -21.43
C PHE A 47 -8.91 0.51 -20.28
N GLY A 48 -8.40 -0.40 -19.45
CA GLY A 48 -8.98 -0.78 -18.15
C GLY A 48 -9.89 -2.02 -18.17
N PHE A 49 -10.21 -2.54 -19.36
CA PHE A 49 -11.07 -3.72 -19.54
C PHE A 49 -10.30 -5.01 -19.85
N GLN A 50 -8.98 -4.91 -20.05
CA GLN A 50 -8.15 -6.08 -20.31
C GLN A 50 -7.97 -6.91 -19.03
N SER A 51 -8.34 -8.18 -19.10
CA SER A 51 -8.13 -9.12 -18.00
C SER A 51 -6.63 -9.32 -17.74
N GLY A 52 -6.24 -9.25 -16.46
CA GLY A 52 -4.85 -9.44 -16.03
C GLY A 52 -3.92 -8.24 -16.25
N TYR A 53 -4.33 -7.19 -16.96
CA TYR A 53 -3.53 -5.96 -17.05
C TYR A 53 -3.72 -5.10 -15.78
N PRO A 54 -2.62 -4.70 -15.10
CA PRO A 54 -2.68 -3.87 -13.91
C PRO A 54 -3.25 -2.48 -14.24
N ARG A 55 -4.11 -1.96 -13.36
CA ARG A 55 -4.62 -0.58 -13.46
C ARG A 55 -4.81 0.02 -12.07
N SER A 56 -4.59 1.31 -11.98
CA SER A 56 -4.77 2.08 -10.75
C SER A 56 -6.17 2.67 -10.73
N LEU A 57 -6.81 2.69 -9.56
CA LEU A 57 -8.06 3.42 -9.37
C LEU A 57 -7.81 4.70 -8.58
N ARG A 58 -8.36 5.80 -9.06
CA ARG A 58 -8.43 7.06 -8.32
C ARG A 58 -9.84 7.22 -7.79
N VAL A 59 -9.98 7.22 -6.46
CA VAL A 59 -11.27 7.46 -5.78
C VAL A 59 -11.22 8.79 -5.05
N SER A 60 -11.98 9.76 -5.56
CA SER A 60 -12.03 11.11 -5.00
C SER A 60 -13.30 11.31 -4.16
N PRO A 61 -13.23 11.99 -3.00
CA PRO A 61 -14.40 12.28 -2.19
C PRO A 61 -15.40 13.21 -2.92
N PRO A 62 -16.65 13.29 -2.43
CA PRO A 62 -17.63 14.28 -2.89
C PRO A 62 -17.09 15.71 -2.79
N LYS A 63 -17.51 16.57 -3.71
CA LYS A 63 -17.21 18.02 -3.70
C LYS A 63 -18.50 18.80 -3.90
N ALA A 64 -18.50 20.10 -3.59
CA ALA A 64 -19.69 20.95 -3.73
C ALA A 64 -20.35 20.90 -5.12
N HIS A 65 -19.56 20.84 -6.20
CA HIS A 65 -20.04 20.74 -7.59
C HIS A 65 -20.25 19.28 -8.07
N ARG A 66 -19.88 18.29 -7.26
CA ARG A 66 -20.09 16.86 -7.53
C ARG A 66 -20.34 16.12 -6.20
N PRO A 67 -21.58 16.14 -5.67
CA PRO A 67 -21.93 15.55 -4.38
C PRO A 67 -21.88 14.01 -4.32
N TRP A 68 -21.09 13.37 -5.19
CA TRP A 68 -20.87 11.93 -5.25
C TRP A 68 -19.36 11.58 -5.26
N ILE A 69 -19.04 10.35 -4.90
CA ILE A 69 -17.70 9.77 -5.03
C ILE A 69 -17.39 9.59 -6.51
N ARG A 70 -16.27 10.17 -6.97
CA ARG A 70 -15.76 9.98 -8.34
C ARG A 70 -14.73 8.88 -8.34
N VAL A 71 -14.97 7.83 -9.12
CA VAL A 71 -14.00 6.76 -9.42
C VAL A 71 -13.48 6.95 -10.85
N SER A 72 -12.18 6.85 -11.06
CA SER A 72 -11.59 6.84 -12.41
C SER A 72 -10.33 5.99 -12.47
N PHE A 73 -9.79 5.80 -13.67
CA PHE A 73 -8.45 5.22 -13.82
C PHE A 73 -7.39 6.27 -13.42
N GLY A 74 -6.47 5.87 -12.56
CA GLY A 74 -5.40 6.73 -12.07
C GLY A 74 -4.26 6.92 -13.07
N ASP A 75 -4.25 6.15 -14.15
CA ASP A 75 -3.10 5.99 -15.04
C ASP A 75 -3.08 6.96 -16.25
N GLY A 76 -3.90 8.03 -16.24
CA GLY A 76 -4.01 8.97 -17.39
C GLY A 76 -2.69 9.63 -17.83
N ASN A 77 -1.72 9.76 -16.92
CA ASN A 77 -0.41 10.32 -17.24
C ASN A 77 0.61 9.28 -17.75
N VAL A 78 0.30 7.99 -17.68
CA VAL A 78 1.20 6.89 -18.04
C VAL A 78 1.00 6.51 -19.51
N LEU A 79 2.10 6.14 -20.17
CA LEU A 79 2.08 5.62 -21.53
C LEU A 79 2.00 4.09 -21.49
N HIS A 80 0.88 3.51 -21.93
CA HIS A 80 0.64 2.07 -21.85
C HIS A 80 0.94 1.33 -23.15
N PRO A 81 1.34 0.04 -23.11
CA PRO A 81 1.55 -0.77 -24.30
C PRO A 81 0.21 -1.26 -24.90
N PRO A 82 0.17 -1.66 -26.19
CA PRO A 82 -1.06 -2.07 -26.87
C PRO A 82 -1.87 -3.16 -26.16
N GLU A 83 -1.20 -4.10 -25.48
CA GLU A 83 -1.83 -5.17 -24.71
C GLU A 83 -2.63 -4.68 -23.50
N ALA A 84 -2.50 -3.42 -23.09
CA ALA A 84 -3.30 -2.81 -22.02
C ALA A 84 -4.73 -2.46 -22.47
N PHE A 85 -5.00 -2.48 -23.77
CA PHE A 85 -6.25 -2.00 -24.36
C PHE A 85 -7.10 -3.15 -24.87
N THR A 86 -8.40 -3.08 -24.57
CA THR A 86 -9.39 -4.00 -25.13
C THR A 86 -10.00 -3.39 -26.38
N ARG A 87 -9.93 -4.14 -27.49
CA ARG A 87 -10.61 -3.79 -28.73
C ARG A 87 -12.11 -4.11 -28.60
N LEU A 88 -12.94 -3.09 -28.55
CA LEU A 88 -14.40 -3.21 -28.43
C LEU A 88 -15.07 -2.97 -29.80
N LEU A 89 -15.69 -4.01 -30.35
CA LEU A 89 -16.36 -3.96 -31.66
C LEU A 89 -17.68 -3.15 -31.60
N PRO A 90 -18.19 -2.64 -32.75
CA PRO A 90 -19.50 -2.01 -32.83
C PRO A 90 -20.61 -2.87 -32.23
N GLY A 91 -21.46 -2.28 -31.39
CA GLY A 91 -22.55 -2.95 -30.68
C GLY A 91 -22.12 -3.81 -29.48
N ALA A 92 -20.83 -4.09 -29.32
CA ALA A 92 -20.35 -4.94 -28.24
C ALA A 92 -20.35 -4.22 -26.89
N THR A 93 -20.46 -5.02 -25.82
CA THR A 93 -20.31 -4.59 -24.44
C THR A 93 -19.21 -5.40 -23.78
N VAL A 94 -18.36 -4.74 -23.00
CA VAL A 94 -17.34 -5.37 -22.17
C VAL A 94 -17.53 -4.91 -20.73
N SER A 95 -17.17 -5.76 -19.76
CA SER A 95 -17.19 -5.39 -18.34
C SER A 95 -15.90 -5.74 -17.61
N THR A 96 -15.69 -5.07 -16.48
CA THR A 96 -14.54 -5.26 -15.60
C THR A 96 -14.94 -4.91 -14.16
N GLY A 97 -14.31 -5.55 -13.17
CA GLY A 97 -14.54 -5.23 -11.76
C GLY A 97 -13.72 -4.01 -11.31
N LEU A 98 -14.35 -3.06 -10.62
CA LEU A 98 -13.68 -1.99 -9.88
C LEU A 98 -13.66 -2.38 -8.40
N ASP A 99 -12.49 -2.75 -7.90
CA ASP A 99 -12.30 -3.03 -6.47
C ASP A 99 -12.22 -1.71 -5.69
N LEU A 100 -13.29 -1.41 -4.97
CA LEU A 100 -13.44 -0.23 -4.12
C LEU A 100 -13.29 -0.55 -2.63
N SER A 101 -12.91 -1.78 -2.27
CA SER A 101 -12.80 -2.24 -0.86
C SER A 101 -11.96 -1.25 -0.04
N TRP A 102 -10.76 -0.93 -0.54
CA TRP A 102 -9.85 0.02 0.09
C TRP A 102 -10.44 1.42 0.27
N ALA A 103 -11.38 1.85 -0.58
CA ALA A 103 -11.96 3.18 -0.52
C ALA A 103 -13.04 3.27 0.57
N PHE A 104 -13.74 2.18 0.82
CA PHE A 104 -14.79 2.10 1.83
C PHE A 104 -14.29 1.63 3.20
N ASP A 105 -13.13 0.98 3.25
CA ASP A 105 -12.39 0.80 4.52
C ASP A 105 -12.12 2.12 5.23
N ARG A 106 -11.87 3.20 4.47
CA ARG A 106 -11.61 4.55 5.01
C ARG A 106 -12.88 5.31 5.36
N ARG A 107 -13.96 5.05 4.62
CA ARG A 107 -15.21 5.84 4.69
C ARG A 107 -16.20 5.25 5.68
N GLY A 108 -16.10 3.95 5.94
CA GLY A 108 -16.99 3.23 6.83
C GLY A 108 -18.38 3.02 6.26
N ALA A 109 -19.28 2.58 7.14
CA ALA A 109 -20.67 2.36 6.82
C ALA A 109 -21.38 3.65 6.40
N GLY A 110 -22.33 3.54 5.49
CA GLY A 110 -23.13 4.64 5.00
C GLY A 110 -23.76 4.36 3.64
N ARG A 111 -24.60 5.29 3.21
CA ARG A 111 -25.09 5.35 1.83
C ARG A 111 -24.17 6.26 1.04
N TRP A 112 -23.59 5.72 -0.02
CA TRP A 112 -22.60 6.42 -0.82
C TRP A 112 -23.06 6.48 -2.27
N GLU A 113 -23.18 7.70 -2.78
CA GLU A 113 -23.35 7.93 -4.20
C GLU A 113 -22.00 7.79 -4.92
N VAL A 114 -21.95 6.97 -5.96
CA VAL A 114 -20.72 6.66 -6.72
C VAL A 114 -20.98 6.82 -8.21
N ALA A 115 -20.07 7.51 -8.90
CA ALA A 115 -20.04 7.56 -10.36
C ALA A 115 -18.62 7.27 -10.87
N PHE A 116 -18.54 6.60 -12.01
CA PHE A 116 -17.27 6.39 -12.71
C PHE A 116 -17.10 7.45 -13.81
N ALA A 117 -15.88 7.98 -13.93
CA ALA A 117 -15.47 8.90 -14.97
C ALA A 117 -14.27 8.31 -15.74
N TYR A 118 -14.38 8.24 -17.06
CA TYR A 118 -13.32 7.74 -17.93
C TYR A 118 -12.34 8.85 -18.29
N ASP A 119 -11.21 8.89 -17.59
CA ASP A 119 -10.10 9.77 -17.93
C ASP A 119 -9.35 9.20 -19.14
N ALA A 120 -9.03 10.02 -20.14
CA ALA A 120 -8.32 9.57 -21.34
C ALA A 120 -6.92 9.01 -21.00
N VAL A 121 -6.58 7.84 -21.56
CA VAL A 121 -5.31 7.15 -21.29
C VAL A 121 -4.48 7.04 -22.57
N ARG A 122 -3.18 7.30 -22.45
CA ARG A 122 -2.25 7.33 -23.59
C ARG A 122 -1.73 5.94 -23.93
N ALA A 123 -1.69 5.62 -25.21
CA ALA A 123 -1.13 4.37 -25.73
C ALA A 123 0.21 4.60 -26.45
N SER A 124 1.11 3.62 -26.36
CA SER A 124 2.31 3.51 -27.18
C SER A 124 2.05 2.63 -28.41
N GLY A 125 3.03 2.58 -29.33
CA GLY A 125 3.04 1.60 -30.41
C GLY A 125 1.92 1.75 -31.43
N ARG A 126 1.83 2.90 -32.13
CA ARG A 126 0.86 3.21 -33.22
C ARG A 126 -0.62 2.92 -32.91
N LEU A 127 -0.98 2.53 -31.69
CA LEU A 127 -2.35 2.29 -31.26
C LEU A 127 -3.02 3.64 -31.01
N THR A 128 -4.21 3.84 -31.58
CA THR A 128 -5.06 4.99 -31.25
C THR A 128 -6.04 4.54 -30.16
N ALA A 129 -5.77 4.94 -28.92
CA ALA A 129 -6.70 4.73 -27.82
C ALA A 129 -7.95 5.58 -28.03
N TRP A 130 -9.10 5.09 -27.56
CA TRP A 130 -10.30 5.89 -27.52
C TRP A 130 -10.15 7.01 -26.49
N SER A 131 -10.50 8.21 -26.91
CA SER A 131 -10.57 9.40 -26.06
C SER A 131 -11.89 10.11 -26.34
N PRO A 132 -12.56 10.65 -25.32
CA PRO A 132 -13.56 11.69 -25.57
C PRO A 132 -12.90 12.86 -26.30
N GLU A 133 -13.56 13.42 -27.31
CA GLU A 133 -13.16 14.71 -27.86
C GLU A 133 -13.41 15.79 -26.79
N PRO A 134 -12.47 16.74 -26.59
CA PRO A 134 -12.73 17.89 -25.72
C PRO A 134 -13.86 18.73 -26.33
N SER A 135 -14.93 18.99 -25.57
CA SER A 135 -15.91 20.00 -25.96
C SER A 135 -15.33 21.39 -25.72
N ASP A 136 -15.54 22.32 -26.67
CA ASP A 136 -15.07 23.72 -26.58
C ASP A 136 -15.69 24.53 -25.42
N ASP A 137 -16.73 24.01 -24.76
CA ASP A 137 -17.31 24.61 -23.57
C ASP A 137 -16.62 24.09 -22.29
N ASP A 138 -15.86 24.99 -21.65
CA ASP A 138 -15.34 24.87 -20.29
C ASP A 138 -16.44 24.44 -19.31
N ALA A 139 -16.44 23.16 -18.92
CA ALA A 139 -17.11 22.70 -17.72
C ALA A 139 -16.16 21.83 -16.91
N GLN A 140 -16.01 22.17 -15.63
CA GLN A 140 -15.27 21.42 -14.64
C GLN A 140 -15.72 19.94 -14.63
N ASP A 141 -14.93 19.06 -15.27
CA ASP A 141 -15.09 17.58 -15.42
C ASP A 141 -15.68 17.10 -16.78
N PRO A 142 -14.93 17.23 -17.91
CA PRO A 142 -15.37 16.81 -19.26
C PRO A 142 -15.26 15.30 -19.52
N ALA A 143 -15.01 14.48 -18.50
CA ALA A 143 -14.82 13.04 -18.67
C ALA A 143 -16.16 12.31 -18.88
N PRO A 144 -16.27 11.39 -19.87
CA PRO A 144 -17.40 10.47 -20.00
C PRO A 144 -17.68 9.79 -18.69
N ARG A 145 -18.89 9.97 -18.19
CA ARG A 145 -19.29 9.49 -16.87
C ARG A 145 -20.45 8.53 -16.96
N THR A 146 -20.54 7.64 -15.98
CA THR A 146 -21.76 6.88 -15.71
C THR A 146 -22.80 7.77 -15.03
N GLY A 147 -24.04 7.31 -14.95
CA GLY A 147 -24.95 7.85 -13.93
C GLY A 147 -24.44 7.52 -12.52
N THR A 148 -25.06 8.13 -11.52
CA THR A 148 -24.72 7.90 -10.11
C THR A 148 -25.46 6.68 -9.60
N MET A 149 -24.73 5.69 -9.08
CA MET A 149 -25.32 4.55 -8.38
C MET A 149 -25.25 4.77 -6.86
N GLU A 150 -26.20 4.22 -6.13
CA GLU A 150 -26.14 4.12 -4.67
C GLU A 150 -25.41 2.83 -4.27
N LEU A 151 -24.43 2.97 -3.39
CA LEU A 151 -23.77 1.85 -2.71
C LEU A 151 -24.07 1.94 -1.21
N LEU A 152 -24.82 0.95 -0.71
CA LEU A 152 -25.10 0.81 0.72
C LEU A 152 -24.01 -0.03 1.36
N VAL A 153 -23.15 0.63 2.14
CA VAL A 153 -22.07 0.01 2.90
C VAL A 153 -22.53 -0.10 4.36
N THR A 154 -22.50 -1.28 4.95
CA THR A 154 -22.86 -1.53 6.34
C THR A 154 -21.62 -1.75 7.19
N THR A 155 -21.76 -1.59 8.50
CA THR A 155 -20.76 -2.09 9.45
C THR A 155 -20.68 -3.62 9.32
N ALA A 156 -19.56 -4.19 9.77
CA ALA A 156 -19.40 -5.63 9.81
C ALA A 156 -20.49 -6.24 10.70
N PRO A 157 -21.43 -7.05 10.17
CA PRO A 157 -22.47 -7.68 10.98
C PRO A 157 -21.85 -8.46 12.14
N ALA A 158 -20.71 -9.11 11.89
CA ALA A 158 -19.92 -9.82 12.90
C ALA A 158 -19.46 -8.93 14.08
N LEU A 159 -19.17 -7.65 13.87
CA LEU A 159 -18.82 -6.73 14.97
C LEU A 159 -20.05 -6.33 15.77
N ARG A 160 -21.17 -6.05 15.10
CA ARG A 160 -22.43 -5.71 15.75
C ARG A 160 -22.97 -6.88 16.57
N GLU A 161 -22.96 -8.09 16.00
CA GLU A 161 -23.32 -9.34 16.69
C GLU A 161 -22.41 -9.61 17.90
N ALA A 162 -21.15 -9.19 17.83
CA ALA A 162 -20.18 -9.31 18.90
C ALA A 162 -20.20 -8.13 19.91
N GLY A 163 -21.18 -7.22 19.80
CA GLY A 163 -21.41 -6.14 20.77
C GLY A 163 -20.65 -4.84 20.52
N ILE A 164 -20.07 -4.65 19.33
CA ILE A 164 -19.46 -3.39 18.90
C ILE A 164 -20.40 -2.75 17.86
N ASP A 165 -21.19 -1.78 18.31
CA ASP A 165 -22.05 -0.98 17.44
C ASP A 165 -21.27 0.12 16.69
N GLU A 166 -21.96 0.90 15.86
CA GLU A 166 -21.39 1.97 15.04
C GLU A 166 -20.67 3.04 15.87
N ALA A 167 -21.22 3.37 17.05
CA ALA A 167 -20.65 4.39 17.91
C ALA A 167 -19.37 3.88 18.57
N ALA A 168 -19.40 2.66 19.09
CA ALA A 168 -18.24 1.99 19.65
C ALA A 168 -17.13 1.80 18.60
N GLU A 169 -17.49 1.43 17.38
CA GLU A 169 -16.56 1.28 16.25
C GLU A 169 -15.85 2.60 15.92
N ALA A 170 -16.61 3.70 15.81
CA ALA A 170 -16.06 5.03 15.55
C ALA A 170 -15.13 5.52 16.67
N GLU A 171 -15.48 5.26 17.93
CA GLU A 171 -14.63 5.60 19.08
C GLU A 171 -13.33 4.79 19.12
N LEU A 172 -13.39 3.50 18.79
CA LEU A 172 -12.19 2.65 18.72
C LEU A 172 -11.29 3.04 17.53
N ASP A 173 -11.86 3.39 16.38
CA ASP A 173 -11.09 3.91 15.24
C ASP A 173 -10.41 5.25 15.59
N ALA A 174 -11.11 6.14 16.29
CA ALA A 174 -10.52 7.39 16.79
C ALA A 174 -9.39 7.13 17.80
N ALA A 175 -9.57 6.15 18.70
CA ALA A 175 -8.56 5.76 19.68
C ALA A 175 -7.31 5.14 19.02
N LEU A 176 -7.48 4.34 17.98
CA LEU A 176 -6.39 3.85 17.13
C LEU A 176 -5.68 5.02 16.45
N LEU A 177 -6.41 5.95 15.84
CA LEU A 177 -5.82 7.10 15.14
C LEU A 177 -5.10 8.08 16.07
N SER A 178 -5.55 8.24 17.32
CA SER A 178 -4.89 9.11 18.31
C SER A 178 -3.75 8.39 19.06
N GLY A 179 -3.75 7.06 19.09
CA GLY A 179 -2.80 6.27 19.89
C GLY A 179 -3.14 6.35 21.37
N ALA A 180 -4.42 6.17 21.71
CA ALA A 180 -4.92 6.31 23.07
C ALA A 180 -4.22 5.34 24.05
N PRO A 181 -3.67 5.81 25.20
CA PRO A 181 -2.93 4.98 26.15
C PRO A 181 -3.70 3.78 26.74
N GLY A 182 -5.04 3.81 26.71
CA GLY A 182 -5.91 2.74 27.22
C GLY A 182 -6.58 1.89 26.13
N LEU A 183 -6.16 2.01 24.86
CA LEU A 183 -6.80 1.31 23.74
C LEU A 183 -6.84 -0.21 23.97
N VAL A 184 -5.73 -0.81 24.40
CA VAL A 184 -5.64 -2.27 24.56
C VAL A 184 -6.60 -2.77 25.65
N ASP A 185 -6.67 -2.09 26.79
CA ASP A 185 -7.60 -2.46 27.86
C ASP A 185 -9.06 -2.28 27.42
N ARG A 186 -9.33 -1.26 26.61
CA ARG A 186 -10.64 -1.08 25.98
C ARG A 186 -10.99 -2.23 25.03
N LEU A 187 -10.06 -2.66 24.18
CA LEU A 187 -10.26 -3.81 23.29
C LEU A 187 -10.49 -5.09 24.11
N ARG A 188 -9.73 -5.31 25.19
CA ARG A 188 -9.93 -6.44 26.10
C ARG A 188 -11.32 -6.45 26.75
N SER A 189 -11.89 -5.27 27.05
CA SER A 189 -13.23 -5.19 27.65
C SER A 189 -14.34 -5.72 26.73
N TYR A 190 -14.09 -5.78 25.41
CA TYR A 190 -14.98 -6.40 24.42
C TYR A 190 -14.68 -7.89 24.17
N GLY A 191 -13.71 -8.48 24.87
CA GLY A 191 -13.32 -9.88 24.69
C GLY A 191 -12.89 -10.20 23.24
N PRO A 192 -13.31 -11.35 22.67
CA PRO A 192 -12.97 -11.72 21.29
C PRO A 192 -13.38 -10.68 20.23
N ALA A 193 -14.42 -9.90 20.51
CA ALA A 193 -14.89 -8.85 19.59
C ALA A 193 -13.85 -7.72 19.43
N GLY A 194 -13.12 -7.39 20.49
CA GLY A 194 -12.06 -6.38 20.44
C GLY A 194 -10.88 -6.84 19.58
N ALA A 195 -10.50 -8.11 19.70
CA ALA A 195 -9.48 -8.70 18.83
C ALA A 195 -9.94 -8.75 17.37
N LEU A 196 -11.18 -9.15 17.10
CA LEU A 196 -11.78 -9.14 15.76
C LEU A 196 -11.80 -7.74 15.15
N PHE A 197 -12.20 -6.73 15.94
CA PHE A 197 -12.17 -5.33 15.50
C PHE A 197 -10.76 -4.92 15.06
N ALA A 198 -9.76 -5.12 15.90
CA ALA A 198 -8.38 -4.74 15.59
C ALA A 198 -7.83 -5.54 14.39
N ALA A 199 -8.13 -6.85 14.32
CA ALA A 199 -7.71 -7.72 13.23
C ALA A 199 -8.25 -7.23 11.88
N ARG A 200 -9.53 -6.82 11.80
CA ARG A 200 -10.08 -6.24 10.57
C ARG A 200 -9.40 -4.93 10.16
N ARG A 201 -8.93 -4.11 11.11
CA ARG A 201 -8.22 -2.84 10.83
C ARG A 201 -6.82 -3.06 10.27
N VAL A 202 -6.23 -4.24 10.46
CA VAL A 202 -4.92 -4.58 9.86
C VAL A 202 -4.96 -4.43 8.33
N ALA A 203 -6.09 -4.69 7.67
CA ALA A 203 -6.25 -4.47 6.22
C ALA A 203 -5.81 -3.05 5.78
N ARG A 204 -6.01 -2.04 6.65
CA ARG A 204 -5.68 -0.64 6.39
C ARG A 204 -4.18 -0.35 6.31
N VAL A 205 -3.30 -1.28 6.70
CA VAL A 205 -1.85 -1.13 6.44
C VAL A 205 -1.55 -0.96 4.95
N LEU A 206 -2.39 -1.54 4.08
CA LEU A 206 -2.32 -1.40 2.62
C LEU A 206 -2.80 -0.03 2.13
N SER A 207 -3.28 0.86 2.99
CA SER A 207 -3.70 2.22 2.65
C SER A 207 -2.57 3.25 2.89
N SER A 208 -2.80 4.52 2.54
CA SER A 208 -1.85 5.62 2.77
C SER A 208 -2.34 6.62 3.84
N GLY A 209 -1.38 7.30 4.47
CA GLY A 209 -1.65 8.35 5.46
C GLY A 209 -2.24 7.80 6.77
N ALA A 210 -3.22 8.52 7.33
CA ALA A 210 -3.86 8.21 8.62
C ALA A 210 -4.41 6.77 8.71
N GLU A 211 -4.90 6.20 7.62
CA GLU A 211 -5.44 4.83 7.62
C GLU A 211 -4.36 3.78 7.81
N SER A 212 -3.18 4.00 7.21
CA SER A 212 -2.02 3.15 7.45
C SER A 212 -1.65 3.18 8.93
N THR A 213 -1.68 4.38 9.56
CA THR A 213 -1.46 4.52 11.02
C THR A 213 -2.46 3.71 11.84
N VAL A 214 -3.74 3.72 11.47
CA VAL A 214 -4.78 2.90 12.13
C VAL A 214 -4.43 1.42 11.99
N GLY A 215 -4.10 0.95 10.79
CA GLY A 215 -3.76 -0.45 10.55
C GLY A 215 -2.53 -0.93 11.32
N TRP A 216 -1.47 -0.13 11.36
CA TRP A 216 -0.25 -0.47 12.11
C TRP A 216 -0.47 -0.49 13.61
N ARG A 217 -1.22 0.47 14.15
CA ARG A 217 -1.56 0.48 15.58
C ARG A 217 -2.51 -0.63 15.96
N ALA A 218 -3.39 -1.04 15.04
CA ALA A 218 -4.23 -2.22 15.24
C ALA A 218 -3.36 -3.48 15.32
N LEU A 219 -2.34 -3.60 14.47
CA LEU A 219 -1.36 -4.69 14.53
C LEU A 219 -0.61 -4.69 15.88
N ASP A 220 -0.12 -3.55 16.35
CA ASP A 220 0.53 -3.43 17.67
C ASP A 220 -0.43 -3.82 18.81
N ALA A 221 -1.69 -3.40 18.74
CA ALA A 221 -2.69 -3.76 19.72
C ALA A 221 -2.92 -5.28 19.74
N LEU A 222 -2.99 -5.95 18.58
CA LEU A 222 -3.13 -7.41 18.48
C LEU A 222 -1.95 -8.14 19.13
N ALA A 223 -0.72 -7.64 18.98
CA ALA A 223 0.43 -8.23 19.67
C ALA A 223 0.30 -8.14 21.20
N LEU A 224 -0.31 -7.07 21.71
CA LEU A 224 -0.57 -6.89 23.14
C LEU A 224 -1.79 -7.68 23.64
N LEU A 225 -2.68 -8.11 22.74
CA LEU A 225 -3.78 -9.02 23.02
C LEU A 225 -3.35 -10.50 23.05
N GLY A 226 -2.17 -10.83 22.52
CA GLY A 226 -1.60 -12.17 22.61
C GLY A 226 -2.32 -13.19 21.71
N ASP A 227 -2.70 -14.33 22.29
CA ASP A 227 -3.32 -15.45 21.54
C ASP A 227 -4.64 -15.03 20.88
N ASP A 228 -5.47 -14.24 21.57
CA ASP A 228 -6.73 -13.70 21.02
C ASP A 228 -6.48 -12.88 19.75
N GLY A 229 -5.39 -12.10 19.72
CA GLY A 229 -5.00 -11.31 18.56
C GLY A 229 -4.52 -12.18 17.39
N PHE A 230 -3.76 -13.23 17.68
CA PHE A 230 -3.27 -14.17 16.67
C PHE A 230 -4.41 -14.97 16.01
N ASP A 231 -5.35 -15.47 16.82
CA ASP A 231 -6.49 -16.23 16.34
C ASP A 231 -7.44 -15.37 15.50
N ALA A 232 -7.66 -14.12 15.91
CA ALA A 232 -8.48 -13.17 15.17
C ALA A 232 -7.93 -12.89 13.75
N VAL A 233 -6.62 -12.73 13.59
CA VAL A 233 -6.00 -12.53 12.25
C VAL A 233 -6.06 -13.80 11.41
N SER A 234 -5.85 -14.96 12.03
CA SER A 234 -5.80 -16.25 11.33
C SER A 234 -7.13 -16.63 10.68
N GLY A 235 -8.26 -16.20 11.23
CA GLY A 235 -9.60 -16.47 10.71
C GLY A 235 -10.12 -15.53 9.61
N LEU A 236 -9.43 -14.40 9.35
CA LEU A 236 -9.94 -13.34 8.47
C LEU A 236 -9.51 -13.44 6.99
N GLY A 237 -8.43 -14.17 6.69
CA GLY A 237 -7.89 -14.24 5.33
C GLY A 237 -8.89 -14.72 4.27
N ASP A 238 -9.74 -15.68 4.64
CA ASP A 238 -10.78 -16.22 3.75
C ASP A 238 -12.01 -15.32 3.67
N GLN A 239 -12.27 -14.52 4.71
CA GLN A 239 -13.39 -13.59 4.76
C GLN A 239 -13.10 -12.32 3.93
N LEU A 240 -11.85 -11.89 3.94
CA LEU A 240 -11.39 -10.62 3.39
C LEU A 240 -10.23 -10.83 2.40
N PRO A 241 -10.48 -11.45 1.23
CA PRO A 241 -9.44 -11.90 0.31
C PRO A 241 -8.59 -10.75 -0.27
N HIS A 242 -9.16 -9.56 -0.42
CA HIS A 242 -8.45 -8.36 -0.90
C HIS A 242 -7.34 -7.91 0.09
N ALA A 243 -7.50 -8.21 1.37
CA ALA A 243 -6.54 -7.86 2.43
C ALA A 243 -5.66 -9.05 2.85
N ARG A 244 -5.73 -10.19 2.13
CA ARG A 244 -4.93 -11.38 2.41
C ARG A 244 -3.43 -11.10 2.56
N PRO A 245 -2.77 -10.27 1.72
CA PRO A 245 -1.36 -9.94 1.93
C PRO A 245 -1.07 -9.30 3.29
N ALA A 246 -1.98 -8.46 3.80
CA ALA A 246 -1.85 -7.83 5.11
C ALA A 246 -2.04 -8.85 6.25
N PHE A 247 -3.00 -9.77 6.13
CA PHE A 247 -3.20 -10.80 7.16
C PHE A 247 -2.10 -11.85 7.17
N ASP A 248 -1.59 -12.25 6.01
CA ASP A 248 -0.43 -13.15 5.93
C ASP A 248 0.79 -12.52 6.62
N PHE A 249 1.05 -11.24 6.35
CA PHE A 249 2.08 -10.46 7.03
C PHE A 249 1.83 -10.39 8.54
N ALA A 250 0.63 -10.00 8.97
CA ALA A 250 0.31 -9.83 10.38
C ALA A 250 0.40 -11.15 11.17
N ARG A 251 -0.05 -12.26 10.58
CA ARG A 251 0.06 -13.60 11.18
C ARG A 251 1.52 -14.00 11.39
N GLU A 252 2.37 -13.80 10.40
CA GLU A 252 3.81 -14.08 10.51
C GLU A 252 4.45 -13.21 11.58
N TRP A 253 4.11 -11.92 11.62
CA TRP A 253 4.63 -10.98 12.60
C TRP A 253 4.19 -11.33 14.03
N LEU A 254 2.91 -11.67 14.24
CA LEU A 254 2.38 -12.06 15.55
C LEU A 254 2.99 -13.38 16.03
N ALA A 255 3.14 -14.39 15.16
CA ALA A 255 3.84 -15.64 15.49
C ALA A 255 5.26 -15.38 16.00
N HIS A 256 6.00 -14.51 15.31
CA HIS A 256 7.33 -14.13 15.77
C HIS A 256 7.34 -13.45 17.13
N ARG A 257 6.41 -12.52 17.38
CA ARG A 257 6.27 -11.84 18.69
C ARG A 257 5.98 -12.82 19.83
N ARG A 258 5.38 -13.96 19.53
CA ARG A 258 5.13 -15.07 20.47
C ARG A 258 6.35 -15.99 20.66
N GLY A 259 7.38 -15.86 19.83
CA GLY A 259 8.59 -16.68 19.87
C GLY A 259 8.54 -17.92 18.98
N ASP A 260 7.59 -18.00 18.06
CA ASP A 260 7.48 -19.13 17.12
C ASP A 260 8.67 -19.17 16.16
N PRO A 261 9.12 -20.38 15.73
CA PRO A 261 10.22 -20.51 14.80
C PRO A 261 9.87 -19.94 13.41
N PRO A 262 10.84 -19.36 12.68
CA PRO A 262 10.61 -18.90 11.32
C PRO A 262 10.23 -20.01 10.36
N ARG A 263 9.48 -19.65 9.31
CA ARG A 263 9.18 -20.57 8.21
C ARG A 263 10.47 -21.05 7.55
N LEU A 264 10.44 -22.28 7.06
CA LEU A 264 11.59 -22.94 6.42
C LEU A 264 12.23 -22.10 5.30
N GLU A 265 11.40 -21.38 4.52
CA GLU A 265 11.87 -20.51 3.42
C GLU A 265 12.67 -19.27 3.88
N HIS A 266 12.58 -18.90 5.17
CA HIS A 266 13.29 -17.76 5.75
C HIS A 266 14.51 -18.17 6.58
N LEU A 267 14.54 -19.41 7.08
CA LEU A 267 15.62 -19.91 7.94
C LEU A 267 17.04 -19.62 7.43
N PRO A 268 17.40 -19.81 6.13
CA PRO A 268 18.75 -19.53 5.67
C PRO A 268 19.20 -18.08 5.90
N PHE A 269 18.30 -17.13 5.69
CA PHE A 269 18.58 -15.71 5.90
C PHE A 269 18.66 -15.38 7.39
N VAL A 270 17.69 -15.87 8.19
CA VAL A 270 17.63 -15.62 9.64
C VAL A 270 18.86 -16.16 10.36
N SER A 271 19.22 -17.42 10.10
CA SER A 271 20.39 -18.05 10.72
C SER A 271 21.71 -17.37 10.32
N MET A 272 21.81 -16.83 9.11
CA MET A 272 22.98 -16.07 8.70
C MET A 272 23.03 -14.71 9.41
N LEU A 273 21.89 -14.03 9.57
CA LEU A 273 21.81 -12.75 10.29
C LEU A 273 22.19 -12.94 11.76
N GLU A 274 21.71 -14.01 12.39
CA GLU A 274 22.09 -14.38 13.76
C GLU A 274 23.59 -14.62 13.88
N ARG A 275 24.20 -15.32 12.92
CA ARG A 275 25.65 -15.53 12.88
C ARG A 275 26.43 -14.21 12.78
N VAL A 276 25.98 -13.28 11.94
CA VAL A 276 26.59 -11.93 11.78
C VAL A 276 26.51 -11.09 13.08
N ILE A 277 25.47 -11.34 13.90
CA ILE A 277 25.27 -10.70 15.20
C ILE A 277 26.19 -11.32 16.25
N GLU A 278 26.20 -12.66 16.34
CA GLU A 278 26.96 -13.42 17.34
C GLU A 278 28.47 -13.42 17.06
N GLN A 279 28.88 -13.28 15.80
CA GLN A 279 30.28 -13.39 15.37
C GLN A 279 30.69 -12.12 14.60
N PRO A 280 31.01 -11.00 15.29
CA PRO A 280 31.34 -9.73 14.65
C PRO A 280 32.47 -9.81 13.62
N ASP A 281 33.43 -10.72 13.81
CA ASP A 281 34.55 -10.94 12.89
C ASP A 281 34.10 -11.52 11.53
N GLN A 282 32.92 -12.12 11.46
CA GLN A 282 32.33 -12.65 10.22
C GLN A 282 31.48 -11.63 9.46
N ARG A 283 31.42 -10.38 9.94
CA ARG A 283 30.65 -9.32 9.28
C ARG A 283 31.19 -8.97 7.90
N GLY A 284 32.40 -9.38 7.50
CA GLY A 284 33.02 -9.00 6.23
C GLY A 284 32.16 -9.15 4.97
N ASN A 285 31.11 -9.99 5.00
CA ASN A 285 30.18 -10.18 3.88
C ASN A 285 28.83 -9.45 4.03
N LEU A 286 28.64 -8.65 5.07
CA LEU A 286 27.46 -7.80 5.27
C LEU A 286 27.55 -6.57 4.36
N LEU A 287 26.52 -6.37 3.55
CA LEU A 287 26.24 -5.11 2.87
C LEU A 287 24.78 -4.75 3.11
N LEU A 288 24.56 -3.55 3.63
CA LEU A 288 23.25 -2.92 3.71
C LEU A 288 23.21 -1.74 2.74
N THR A 289 22.25 -1.72 1.83
CA THR A 289 21.93 -0.53 1.03
C THR A 289 20.57 0.00 1.47
N TRP A 290 20.51 1.27 1.82
CA TRP A 290 19.28 1.99 2.12
C TRP A 290 19.11 3.18 1.19
N THR A 291 18.07 3.19 0.36
CA THR A 291 17.69 4.35 -0.44
C THR A 291 16.56 5.06 0.29
N ALA A 292 16.79 6.25 0.85
CA ALA A 292 15.78 6.97 1.63
C ALA A 292 14.76 7.70 0.73
N VAL A 293 15.25 8.22 -0.39
CA VAL A 293 14.48 8.97 -1.38
C VAL A 293 15.09 8.67 -2.75
N ASP A 294 14.25 8.38 -3.74
CA ASP A 294 14.64 8.24 -5.13
C ASP A 294 13.53 8.79 -6.02
N SER A 295 13.60 10.09 -6.32
CA SER A 295 12.64 10.74 -7.22
C SER A 295 13.25 11.97 -7.87
N GLU A 296 12.73 12.37 -9.04
CA GLU A 296 13.16 13.59 -9.72
C GLU A 296 12.81 14.86 -8.92
N ILE A 297 11.69 14.82 -8.18
CA ILE A 297 11.15 15.95 -7.42
C ILE A 297 11.93 16.18 -6.11
N HIS A 298 12.25 15.11 -5.39
CA HIS A 298 12.88 15.17 -4.07
C HIS A 298 14.39 14.87 -4.07
N GLY A 299 14.95 14.53 -5.24
CA GLY A 299 16.33 14.12 -5.39
C GLY A 299 16.54 12.66 -4.98
N THR A 300 17.81 12.26 -4.87
CA THR A 300 18.19 10.91 -4.47
C THR A 300 19.03 10.93 -3.19
N ARG A 301 18.86 9.92 -2.33
CA ARG A 301 19.69 9.72 -1.15
C ARG A 301 19.83 8.24 -0.85
N ARG A 302 21.08 7.76 -0.84
CA ARG A 302 21.45 6.37 -0.65
C ARG A 302 22.53 6.26 0.42
N LEU A 303 22.32 5.36 1.37
CA LEU A 303 23.24 4.92 2.40
C LEU A 303 23.71 3.51 2.04
N GLN A 304 25.01 3.25 2.16
CA GLN A 304 25.58 1.90 2.13
C GLN A 304 26.37 1.69 3.41
N VAL A 305 26.17 0.55 4.07
CA VAL A 305 26.94 0.13 5.24
C VAL A 305 27.55 -1.23 4.96
N PHE A 306 28.87 -1.31 5.06
CA PHE A 306 29.62 -2.55 4.93
C PHE A 306 29.89 -3.15 6.30
N GLY A 307 30.10 -4.45 6.35
CA GLY A 307 30.31 -5.16 7.61
C GLY A 307 31.58 -4.80 8.38
N ASN A 308 32.57 -4.20 7.72
CA ASN A 308 33.73 -3.59 8.36
C ASN A 308 33.42 -2.24 9.03
N GLY A 309 32.17 -1.76 8.96
CA GLY A 309 31.73 -0.48 9.49
C GLY A 309 31.85 0.69 8.52
N GLU A 310 32.38 0.51 7.29
CA GLU A 310 32.41 1.59 6.30
C GLU A 310 30.98 2.02 5.96
N ARG A 311 30.74 3.33 6.08
CA ARG A 311 29.46 3.99 5.77
C ARG A 311 29.67 4.95 4.63
N VAL A 312 28.96 4.73 3.53
CA VAL A 312 28.94 5.61 2.36
C VAL A 312 27.56 6.23 2.21
N VAL A 313 27.49 7.55 2.15
CA VAL A 313 26.24 8.29 1.89
C VAL A 313 26.39 9.04 0.58
N SER A 314 25.53 8.75 -0.37
CA SER A 314 25.46 9.38 -1.69
C SER A 314 24.14 10.12 -1.82
N GLY A 315 24.17 11.37 -2.27
CA GLY A 315 22.98 12.19 -2.42
C GLY A 315 23.04 13.08 -3.65
N ARG A 316 21.88 13.34 -4.26
CA ARG A 316 21.72 14.31 -5.35
C ARG A 316 20.50 15.17 -5.06
N LEU A 317 20.68 16.48 -4.94
CA LEU A 317 19.57 17.41 -4.77
C LEU A 317 18.71 17.46 -6.04
N PRO A 318 17.42 17.85 -5.95
CA PRO A 318 16.56 18.06 -7.12
C PRO A 318 17.24 19.00 -8.13
N GLY A 319 17.30 18.59 -9.40
CA GLY A 319 17.91 19.39 -10.48
C GLY A 319 19.44 19.52 -10.45
N ALA A 320 20.14 18.92 -9.47
CA ALA A 320 21.60 18.99 -9.42
C ALA A 320 22.25 18.08 -10.47
N PRO A 321 23.26 18.57 -11.24
CA PRO A 321 23.91 17.78 -12.28
C PRO A 321 24.89 16.73 -11.74
N VAL A 322 25.35 16.87 -10.50
CA VAL A 322 26.36 16.00 -9.87
C VAL A 322 25.87 15.55 -8.50
N ALA A 323 26.12 14.29 -8.17
CA ALA A 323 25.85 13.72 -6.85
C ALA A 323 27.03 13.98 -5.89
N SER A 324 26.74 14.21 -4.62
CA SER A 324 27.72 14.26 -3.54
C SER A 324 27.85 12.88 -2.89
N THR A 325 29.08 12.45 -2.62
CA THR A 325 29.37 11.19 -1.90
C THR A 325 30.24 11.49 -0.69
N ARG A 326 29.87 10.96 0.48
CA ARG A 326 30.65 11.05 1.72
C ARG A 326 30.91 9.65 2.27
N ARG A 327 32.09 9.47 2.85
CA ARG A 327 32.50 8.23 3.51
C ARG A 327 32.86 8.50 4.96
N SER A 328 32.50 7.56 5.83
CA SER A 328 32.78 7.60 7.27
C SER A 328 32.74 6.18 7.82
N PHE A 329 33.02 5.99 9.11
CA PHE A 329 32.96 4.68 9.75
C PHE A 329 31.97 4.68 10.91
N LEU A 330 31.21 3.59 11.03
CA LEU A 330 30.42 3.26 12.21
C LEU A 330 31.31 2.59 13.25
N ASN A 331 31.16 2.99 14.51
CA ASN A 331 31.83 2.28 15.61
C ASN A 331 31.13 0.94 15.92
N ALA A 332 31.77 0.10 16.74
CA ALA A 332 31.26 -1.23 17.07
C ALA A 332 29.84 -1.22 17.66
N MET A 333 29.51 -0.23 18.50
CA MET A 333 28.19 -0.08 19.11
C MET A 333 27.13 0.31 18.07
N GLN A 334 27.45 1.20 17.13
CA GLN A 334 26.57 1.58 16.02
C GLN A 334 26.35 0.40 15.07
N MET A 335 27.38 -0.37 14.79
CA MET A 335 27.27 -1.61 14.01
C MET A 335 26.39 -2.63 14.72
N GLN A 336 26.57 -2.84 16.03
CA GLN A 336 25.74 -3.74 16.82
C GLN A 336 24.27 -3.30 16.81
N ALA A 337 24.01 -2.02 17.08
CA ALA A 337 22.66 -1.46 17.05
C ALA A 337 21.99 -1.62 15.68
N LEU A 338 22.75 -1.47 14.58
CA LEU A 338 22.24 -1.70 13.23
C LEU A 338 21.84 -3.17 13.01
N VAL A 339 22.71 -4.12 13.34
CA VAL A 339 22.41 -5.55 13.12
C VAL A 339 21.32 -6.07 14.06
N GLU A 340 21.21 -5.54 15.28
CA GLU A 340 20.10 -5.85 16.20
C GLU A 340 18.78 -5.23 15.73
N ALA A 341 18.81 -3.99 15.23
CA ALA A 341 17.64 -3.37 14.61
C ALA A 341 17.22 -4.12 13.33
N LEU A 342 18.17 -4.66 12.57
CA LEU A 342 17.90 -5.58 11.47
C LEU A 342 17.34 -6.91 11.98
N ARG A 343 17.80 -7.48 13.09
CA ARG A 343 17.18 -8.70 13.63
C ARG A 343 15.72 -8.47 14.01
N TYR A 344 15.47 -7.36 14.70
CA TYR A 344 14.13 -7.01 15.17
C TYR A 344 13.19 -6.61 14.02
N GLY A 345 13.69 -5.81 13.08
CA GLY A 345 12.91 -5.27 11.96
C GLY A 345 12.94 -6.13 10.70
N ALA A 346 14.07 -6.79 10.39
CA ALA A 346 14.39 -7.41 9.10
C ALA A 346 14.15 -8.91 8.98
N VAL A 347 14.06 -9.68 10.08
CA VAL A 347 13.65 -11.11 10.00
C VAL A 347 12.30 -11.25 9.26
N TRP A 348 11.48 -10.18 9.19
CA TRP A 348 10.13 -10.21 8.65
C TRP A 348 9.82 -9.15 7.57
N LEU A 349 10.84 -8.53 6.96
CA LEU A 349 10.68 -7.68 5.76
C LEU A 349 10.35 -8.50 4.50
N LEU A 350 9.63 -9.61 4.67
CA LEU A 350 9.72 -10.81 3.84
C LEU A 350 8.94 -10.74 2.55
N ARG A 351 7.97 -9.85 2.43
CA ARG A 351 7.32 -9.53 1.16
C ARG A 351 6.96 -8.05 1.19
N PRO A 352 7.19 -7.31 0.10
CA PRO A 352 6.61 -5.99 0.02
C PRO A 352 5.08 -6.16 0.15
N LEU A 353 4.45 -5.46 1.11
CA LEU A 353 2.99 -5.50 1.32
C LEU A 353 2.22 -5.11 0.05
N ARG A 354 2.90 -4.39 -0.84
CA ARG A 354 2.46 -4.10 -2.21
C ARG A 354 3.51 -4.59 -3.19
N GLU A 355 3.12 -5.42 -4.15
CA GLU A 355 4.00 -5.89 -5.22
C GLU A 355 4.52 -4.75 -6.11
N ARG A 356 3.85 -3.59 -6.15
CA ARG A 356 4.18 -2.50 -7.06
C ARG A 356 4.03 -1.11 -6.48
N GLY A 357 4.95 -0.28 -6.97
CA GLY A 357 4.75 1.08 -7.45
C GLY A 357 3.39 1.74 -7.32
N MET A 358 3.18 2.77 -6.49
CA MET A 358 2.46 3.92 -7.05
C MET A 358 3.42 4.67 -8.00
N PRO A 359 2.98 5.07 -9.20
CA PRO A 359 3.74 5.99 -10.03
C PRO A 359 4.03 7.28 -9.24
N ASP A 360 5.23 7.84 -9.40
CA ASP A 360 5.66 9.13 -8.84
C ASP A 360 5.89 9.24 -7.32
N GLU A 361 5.77 8.16 -6.54
CA GLU A 361 6.22 8.17 -5.14
C GLU A 361 7.71 7.81 -5.01
N PRO A 362 8.47 8.47 -4.11
CA PRO A 362 9.82 8.06 -3.79
C PRO A 362 9.77 6.63 -3.26
N ARG A 363 10.53 5.73 -3.90
CA ARG A 363 10.58 4.30 -3.57
C ARG A 363 11.77 4.04 -2.68
N PRO A 364 11.68 4.20 -1.35
CA PRO A 364 12.78 3.79 -0.54
C PRO A 364 12.98 2.28 -0.70
N THR A 365 14.24 1.87 -0.73
CA THR A 365 14.60 0.47 -0.90
C THR A 365 15.63 0.11 0.16
N LEU A 366 15.36 -0.99 0.87
CA LEU A 366 16.35 -1.60 1.75
C LEU A 366 16.81 -2.91 1.10
N GLU A 367 18.11 -3.03 0.91
CA GLU A 367 18.75 -4.27 0.51
C GLU A 367 19.69 -4.71 1.63
N VAL A 368 19.62 -5.98 1.99
CA VAL A 368 20.50 -6.62 2.97
C VAL A 368 21.12 -7.85 2.34
N GLN A 369 22.44 -7.82 2.16
CA GLN A 369 23.24 -8.95 1.73
C GLN A 369 24.07 -9.43 2.92
N LEU A 370 23.97 -10.71 3.27
CA LEU A 370 24.71 -11.32 4.38
C LEU A 370 25.86 -12.22 3.91
N ALA A 371 25.85 -12.59 2.63
CA ALA A 371 26.92 -13.30 1.96
C ALA A 371 26.95 -12.94 0.46
N LEU A 372 28.09 -13.18 -0.21
CA LEU A 372 28.22 -13.00 -1.65
C LEU A 372 27.40 -14.09 -2.37
N GLY A 373 26.18 -13.76 -2.81
CA GLY A 373 25.32 -14.64 -3.61
C GLY A 373 23.81 -14.43 -3.38
N GLU A 374 23.00 -14.99 -4.29
CA GLU A 374 21.53 -14.84 -4.27
C GLU A 374 20.77 -15.47 -3.06
N PRO A 375 21.21 -16.54 -2.35
CA PRO A 375 20.41 -17.07 -1.23
C PRO A 375 20.47 -16.23 0.05
N PHE A 376 21.39 -15.26 0.12
CA PHE A 376 21.63 -14.43 1.32
C PHE A 376 21.45 -12.94 1.07
N SER A 377 20.85 -12.58 -0.08
CA SER A 377 20.41 -11.23 -0.39
C SER A 377 18.90 -11.12 -0.19
N ARG A 378 18.46 -10.01 0.40
CA ARG A 378 17.05 -9.64 0.52
C ARG A 378 16.87 -8.21 0.03
N TRP A 379 15.92 -8.04 -0.86
CA TRP A 379 15.49 -6.75 -1.38
C TRP A 379 14.09 -6.45 -0.88
N VAL A 380 13.93 -5.25 -0.32
CA VAL A 380 12.68 -4.80 0.25
C VAL A 380 12.35 -3.46 -0.40
N ALA A 381 11.38 -3.49 -1.31
CA ALA A 381 10.74 -2.29 -1.82
C ALA A 381 9.78 -1.80 -0.74
N LEU A 382 10.09 -0.63 -0.18
CA LEU A 382 9.40 -0.10 0.98
C LEU A 382 8.62 1.13 0.53
N TRP A 383 7.34 1.22 0.89
CA TRP A 383 6.54 2.41 0.58
C TRP A 383 6.69 3.40 1.72
N ASN A 384 7.01 4.66 1.42
CA ASN A 384 7.64 5.58 2.37
C ASN A 384 6.80 5.94 3.63
N GLY A 385 5.53 5.52 3.69
CA GLY A 385 4.66 5.65 4.88
C GLY A 385 4.49 4.38 5.73
N GLU A 386 4.66 3.19 5.14
CA GLU A 386 4.33 1.91 5.81
C GLU A 386 5.31 1.58 6.95
N TRP A 387 6.60 1.84 6.74
CA TRP A 387 7.67 1.52 7.68
C TRP A 387 7.79 2.46 8.90
N ARG A 388 7.41 3.74 8.78
CA ARG A 388 7.55 4.75 9.86
C ARG A 388 6.49 4.59 10.95
N LEU A 389 5.45 3.82 10.66
CA LEU A 389 4.27 3.67 11.51
C LEU A 389 4.11 2.24 12.01
N GLY A 390 4.82 1.27 11.40
CA GLY A 390 4.76 -0.14 11.72
C GLY A 390 5.99 -0.68 12.46
N PRO A 391 6.15 -2.02 12.52
CA PRO A 391 7.19 -2.68 13.32
C PRO A 391 8.62 -2.32 12.95
N ALA A 392 8.85 -1.86 11.73
CA ALA A 392 10.15 -1.43 11.23
C ALA A 392 10.52 0.02 11.60
N GLN A 393 9.66 0.76 12.31
CA GLN A 393 9.91 2.17 12.67
C GLN A 393 11.27 2.39 13.35
N PRO A 394 11.72 1.57 14.32
CA PRO A 394 13.02 1.80 14.96
C PRO A 394 14.19 1.65 13.98
N LEU A 395 14.13 0.68 13.07
CA LEU A 395 15.12 0.49 12.01
C LEU A 395 15.05 1.67 11.03
N ALA A 396 13.85 2.13 10.70
CA ALA A 396 13.63 3.27 9.82
C ALA A 396 14.29 4.55 10.33
N GLU A 397 14.03 4.88 11.58
CA GLU A 397 14.61 6.04 12.26
C GLU A 397 16.14 5.92 12.39
N LEU A 398 16.66 4.71 12.60
CA LEU A 398 18.09 4.47 12.60
C LEU A 398 18.71 4.74 11.23
N LEU A 399 18.16 4.15 10.15
CA LEU A 399 18.65 4.32 8.79
C LEU A 399 18.51 5.77 8.30
N ASP A 400 17.44 6.47 8.66
CA ASP A 400 17.27 7.90 8.39
C ASP A 400 18.32 8.74 9.11
N ARG A 401 18.63 8.43 10.38
CA ARG A 401 19.72 9.13 11.10
C ARG A 401 21.08 8.84 10.48
N LEU A 402 21.34 7.60 10.07
CA LEU A 402 22.60 7.19 9.46
C LEU A 402 22.78 7.75 8.04
N SER A 403 21.69 7.99 7.31
CA SER A 403 21.69 8.56 5.95
C SER A 403 21.68 10.10 5.92
N ARG A 404 21.48 10.77 7.07
CA ARG A 404 21.68 12.21 7.18
C ARG A 404 23.18 12.50 7.16
N ASP A 405 23.55 13.54 6.41
CA ASP A 405 24.88 14.12 6.50
C ASP A 405 25.15 14.48 7.97
N ALA A 406 26.29 14.04 8.50
CA ALA A 406 26.82 14.70 9.67
C ALA A 406 27.00 16.19 9.31
N SER A 407 26.52 17.07 10.20
CA SER A 407 26.77 18.52 10.14
C SER A 407 28.26 18.77 9.84
N PRO A 408 28.64 19.85 9.13
CA PRO A 408 30.01 20.11 8.64
C PRO A 408 31.15 20.14 9.68
N ASP A 409 30.88 19.93 10.97
CA ASP A 409 31.86 19.95 12.04
C ASP A 409 32.25 18.54 12.49
N SER A 410 33.09 17.86 11.72
CA SER A 410 33.98 16.83 12.30
C SER A 410 35.12 16.46 11.34
N MET A 411 36.19 17.26 11.48
CA MET A 411 37.61 17.00 11.19
C MET A 411 38.03 16.79 9.72
N PRO A 412 38.96 17.60 9.18
CA PRO A 412 39.74 17.20 8.02
C PRO A 412 40.64 15.99 8.39
N PRO A 413 41.02 15.16 7.40
CA PRO A 413 41.87 14.00 7.66
C PRO A 413 43.22 14.44 8.25
N PRO A 414 43.81 13.68 9.20
CA PRO A 414 45.16 13.94 9.65
C PRO A 414 46.14 13.78 8.48
N ALA A 415 47.15 14.65 8.44
CA ALA A 415 48.19 14.71 7.43
C ALA A 415 49.05 13.44 7.36
#